data_AF-A0A6B3HFH8-F1
#
_entry.id   AF-A0A6B3HFH8-F1
#
_cell.length_a   1.000
_cell.length_b   1.000
_cell.length_c   1.000
_cell.angle_alpha   90.00
_cell.angle_beta   90.00
_cell.angle_gamma   90.00
#
_symmetry.space_group_name_H-M   'P 1'
#
loop_
_entity.id
_entity.type
_entity.pdbx_description
1 polymer ?
#
loop_
_entity_poly.entity_id
_entity_poly.type
_entity_poly.pdbx_seq_one_letter_code
_entity_poly.pdbx_strand_id
1 'polypeptide(L)' 'GVKLDAVLDLEVPEEEVVKRIAGRRICRNDSAHVFHATYNPPKTEGVCDACGGELYQRDDDSEETVRTRLEVYH' A
#
# COMPACT_ATOMS: atom_id res chain seq x y z
N GLY A 1 20.44 18.21 -21.90
CA GLY A 1 20.26 17.15 -20.90
C GLY A 1 19.73 17.77 -19.63
N VAL A 2 18.92 17.03 -18.87
CA VAL A 2 18.41 17.48 -17.55
C VAL A 2 19.48 17.17 -16.50
N LYS A 3 19.80 18.13 -15.64
CA LYS A 3 20.74 17.94 -14.53
C LYS A 3 19.99 17.30 -13.36
N LEU A 4 20.55 16.24 -12.78
CA LEU A 4 20.01 15.61 -11.57
C LEU A 4 20.58 16.32 -10.34
N ASP A 5 19.71 16.70 -9.41
CA ASP A 5 20.11 17.37 -8.15
C ASP A 5 20.41 16.36 -7.03
N ALA A 6 19.63 15.26 -6.94
CA ALA A 6 19.84 14.19 -5.97
C ALA A 6 19.12 12.90 -6.36
N VAL A 7 19.49 11.78 -5.73
CA VAL A 7 18.77 10.49 -5.75
C VAL A 7 18.50 10.11 -4.30
N LEU A 8 17.25 9.72 -4.01
CA LEU A 8 16.84 9.24 -2.70
C LEU A 8 16.63 7.73 -2.77
N ASP A 9 17.39 7.00 -1.95
CA ASP A 9 17.22 5.58 -1.74
C ASP A 9 16.60 5.34 -0.35
N LEU A 10 15.58 4.51 -0.28
CA LEU A 10 14.83 4.25 0.94
C LEU A 10 15.03 2.80 1.35
N GLU A 11 15.96 2.58 2.27
CA GLU A 11 16.23 1.27 2.85
C GLU A 11 15.22 0.95 3.96
N VAL A 12 14.41 -0.08 3.74
CA VAL A 12 13.38 -0.54 4.68
C VAL A 12 13.47 -2.07 4.77
N PRO A 13 13.38 -2.68 5.97
CA PRO A 13 13.36 -4.13 6.10
C PRO A 13 12.22 -4.75 5.28
N GLU A 14 12.49 -5.88 4.61
CA GLU A 14 11.53 -6.57 3.73
C GLU A 14 10.20 -6.84 4.45
N GLU A 15 10.27 -7.32 5.69
CA GLU A 15 9.08 -7.61 6.51
C GLU A 15 8.20 -6.36 6.74
N GLU A 16 8.80 -5.18 6.84
CA GLU A 16 8.04 -3.94 6.98
C GLU A 16 7.42 -3.51 5.64
N VAL A 17 8.09 -3.77 4.52
CA VAL A 17 7.53 -3.57 3.18
C VAL A 17 6.32 -4.48 2.96
N VAL A 18 6.45 -5.77 3.27
CA VAL A 18 5.38 -6.76 3.16
C VAL A 18 4.18 -6.36 4.00
N LYS A 19 4.37 -6.08 5.31
CA LYS A 19 3.28 -5.64 6.19
C LYS A 19 2.58 -4.39 5.68
N ARG A 20 3.36 -3.40 5.20
CA ARG A 20 2.82 -2.12 4.72
C ARG A 20 1.99 -2.29 3.46
N ILE A 21 2.42 -3.12 2.51
CA ILE A 21 1.67 -3.34 1.27
C ILE A 21 0.45 -4.23 1.54
N ALA A 22 0.61 -5.32 2.30
CA ALA A 22 -0.49 -6.24 2.59
C ALA A 22 -1.60 -5.65 3.48
N GLY A 23 -1.26 -4.69 4.33
CA GLY A 23 -2.25 -3.97 5.12
C GLY A 23 -3.02 -2.91 4.35
N ARG A 24 -2.64 -2.59 3.11
CA ARG A 24 -3.26 -1.51 2.33
C ARG A 24 -4.72 -1.82 2.00
N ARG A 25 -5.57 -0.80 2.12
CA ARG A 25 -6.97 -0.80 1.70
C ARG A 25 -7.23 0.40 0.82
N ILE A 26 -7.95 0.22 -0.27
CA ILE A 26 -8.23 1.26 -1.26
C ILE A 26 -9.73 1.39 -1.42
N CYS A 27 -10.23 2.62 -1.57
CA CYS A 27 -11.64 2.83 -1.86
C CYS A 27 -11.97 2.46 -3.30
N ARG A 28 -13.05 1.70 -3.50
CA ARG A 28 -13.56 1.36 -4.84
C ARG A 28 -14.02 2.56 -5.65
N ASN A 29 -14.48 3.63 -4.98
CA ASN A 29 -15.00 4.82 -5.65
C ASN A 29 -13.90 5.80 -6.05
N ASP A 30 -12.78 5.83 -5.30
CA ASP A 30 -11.65 6.72 -5.56
C ASP A 30 -10.36 6.08 -5.02
N SER A 31 -9.44 5.73 -5.92
CA SER A 31 -8.19 5.07 -5.58
C SER A 31 -7.19 5.96 -4.84
N ALA A 32 -7.43 7.28 -4.77
CA ALA A 32 -6.64 8.20 -3.95
C ALA A 32 -6.92 8.06 -2.44
N HIS A 33 -8.09 7.52 -2.07
CA HIS A 33 -8.42 7.25 -0.67
C HIS A 33 -7.79 5.92 -0.23
N VAL A 34 -6.61 6.03 0.39
CA VAL A 34 -5.82 4.89 0.86
C VAL A 34 -5.85 4.81 2.39
N PHE A 35 -6.17 3.62 2.88
CA PHE A 35 -6.19 3.25 4.28
C PHE A 35 -5.22 2.09 4.53
N HIS A 36 -4.99 1.79 5.80
CA HIS A 36 -4.19 0.65 6.19
C HIS A 36 -4.80 -0.02 7.41
N ALA A 37 -4.97 -1.34 7.39
CA ALA A 37 -5.64 -2.10 8.45
C ALA A 37 -5.11 -1.79 9.87
N THR A 38 -3.79 -1.62 10.02
CA THR A 38 -3.15 -1.26 11.31
C THR A 38 -2.75 0.22 11.44
N TYR A 39 -2.02 0.79 10.47
CA TYR A 39 -1.39 2.11 10.61
C TYR A 39 -2.31 3.30 10.36
N ASN A 40 -3.40 3.11 9.61
CA ASN A 40 -4.39 4.14 9.30
C ASN A 40 -5.75 3.47 9.05
N PRO A 41 -6.35 2.83 10.08
CA PRO A 41 -7.58 2.09 9.91
C PRO A 41 -8.74 3.06 9.60
N PRO A 42 -9.73 2.62 8.79
CA PRO A 42 -10.96 3.38 8.65
C PRO A 42 -11.72 3.40 9.98
N LYS A 43 -12.61 4.39 10.17
CA LYS A 43 -13.48 4.44 11.36
C LYS A 43 -14.42 3.24 11.43
N THR A 44 -14.88 2.79 10.27
CA THR A 44 -15.72 1.59 10.12
C THR A 44 -15.02 0.61 9.17
N GLU A 45 -14.86 -0.63 9.61
CA GLU A 45 -14.22 -1.66 8.81
C GLU A 45 -14.90 -1.82 7.44
N GLY A 46 -14.10 -1.82 6.37
CA GLY A 46 -14.60 -1.95 5.00
C GLY A 46 -15.25 -0.68 4.42
N VAL A 47 -15.29 0.44 5.14
CA VAL A 47 -15.97 1.67 4.69
C VAL A 47 -15.00 2.85 4.60
N CYS A 48 -15.02 3.54 3.47
CA CYS A 48 -14.20 4.72 3.23
C CYS A 48 -14.73 5.91 4.03
N ASP A 49 -13.90 6.46 4.91
CA ASP A 49 -14.28 7.60 5.76
C ASP A 49 -14.56 8.90 4.98
N ALA A 50 -14.09 9.00 3.73
CA ALA A 50 -14.24 10.20 2.90
C ALA A 50 -15.55 10.21 2.07
N CYS A 51 -15.99 9.05 1.56
CA CYS A 51 -17.13 8.97 0.63
C CYS A 51 -18.15 7.87 0.95
N GLY A 52 -17.91 7.04 1.98
CA GLY A 52 -18.77 5.92 2.36
C GLY A 52 -18.71 4.69 1.45
N GLY A 53 -17.84 4.70 0.43
CA GLY A 53 -17.65 3.56 -0.47
C GLY A 53 -16.94 2.36 0.17
N GLU A 54 -17.00 1.20 -0.48
CA GLU A 54 -16.31 -0.01 -0.02
C GLU A 54 -14.78 0.16 -0.08
N LEU A 55 -14.11 -0.27 0.98
CA LEU A 55 -12.66 -0.46 1.02
C LEU A 55 -12.32 -1.92 0.73
N TYR A 56 -11.38 -2.13 -0.19
CA TYR A 56 -10.92 -3.47 -0.56
C TYR A 56 -9.40 -3.54 -0.59
N GLN A 57 -8.85 -4.75 -0.49
CA GLN A 57 -7.45 -5.03 -0.75
C GLN A 57 -7.30 -5.41 -2.22
N ARG A 58 -6.30 -4.87 -2.90
CA ARG A 58 -6.00 -5.28 -4.28
C ARG A 58 -5.43 -6.70 -4.30
N ASP A 59 -5.66 -7.41 -5.39
CA ASP A 59 -5.18 -8.79 -5.55
C ASP A 59 -3.64 -8.86 -5.46
N ASP A 60 -2.92 -7.85 -5.97
CA ASP A 60 -1.46 -7.79 -5.93
C ASP A 60 -0.88 -7.31 -4.59
N ASP A 61 -1.73 -6.97 -3.63
CA ASP A 61 -1.35 -6.64 -2.26
C ASP A 61 -1.42 -7.86 -1.33
N SER A 62 -1.62 -9.09 -1.82
CA SER A 62 -1.48 -10.26 -0.95
C SER A 62 -0.03 -10.44 -0.50
N GLU A 63 0.17 -10.90 0.74
CA GLU A 63 1.53 -11.11 1.29
C GLU A 63 2.38 -12.00 0.37
N GLU A 64 1.81 -13.09 -0.13
CA GLU A 64 2.46 -13.98 -1.10
C GLU A 64 2.92 -13.22 -2.35
N THR A 65 2.02 -12.45 -2.98
CA THR A 65 2.35 -11.69 -4.19
C THR A 65 3.43 -10.65 -3.95
N VAL A 66 3.39 -9.98 -2.79
CA VAL A 66 4.38 -8.96 -2.44
C VAL A 66 5.76 -9.59 -2.25
N ARG A 67 5.86 -10.73 -1.55
CA ARG A 67 7.14 -11.43 -1.37
C ARG A 67 7.73 -11.88 -2.69
N THR A 68 6.93 -12.50 -3.57
CA THR A 68 7.39 -12.88 -4.92
C THR A 68 7.91 -11.68 -5.72
N ARG A 69 7.29 -10.50 -5.58
CA ARG A 69 7.77 -9.28 -6.25
C ARG A 69 9.08 -8.76 -5.70
N LEU A 70 9.31 -8.92 -4.39
CA LEU A 70 10.56 -8.52 -3.73
C LEU A 70 11.70 -9.46 -4.11
N GLU A 71 11.45 -10.77 -4.19
CA GLU A 71 12.42 -11.76 -4.69
C GLU A 71 12.96 -11.43 -6.09
N VAL A 72 12.11 -10.90 -6.99
CA VAL A 72 12.53 -10.49 -8.34
C VAL A 72 13.33 -9.18 -8.36
N TYR A 73 13.16 -8.33 -7.35
CA TYR A 73 13.87 -7.06 -7.26
C TYR A 73 15.33 -7.21 -6.79
N HIS A 74 15.61 -8.26 -6.00
CA HIS A 74 16.95 -8.62 -5.53
C HIS A 74 17.77 -9.39 -6.56
#